data_AF-A0A351R275-F1
#
_entry.id   AF-A0A351R275-F1
#
_cell.length_a   1.000
_cell.length_b   1.000
_cell.length_c   1.000
_cell.angle_alpha   90.00
_cell.angle_beta   90.00
_cell.angle_gamma   90.00
#
_symmetry.space_group_name_H-M   'P 1'
#
loop_
_entity.id
_entity.type
_entity.pdbx_description
1 polymer ?
#
loop_
_entity_poly.entity_id
_entity_poly.type
_entity_poly.pdbx_seq_one_letter_code
_entity_poly.pdbx_strand_id
1 'polypeptide(L)'
;MKNILKIMLMMITIYTIAGSAVYAAEIPVSDQDQLITSRDWTEISNLQDEMKKEEPDATIDYDKALKVYVDCNLIKLQTADTKKLTSALESANYVWVIPFKMEKTYGMFTVAKGLPLSEEAKSVLTKAEQEEVKNHAGKWMITETAEHTVEPYYDTLLEKRETLSDCTRVVLVGSQPGMRQPVALGMDDETARIWISLGYQYPVMEKIPETQNVESGVYSFESVAEISDTYIEDSE
;
A
#
# COMPACT_ATOMS: atom_id res chain seq x y z
N MET A 1 -70.74 13.57 -36.16
CA MET A 1 -70.15 12.72 -37.22
C MET A 1 -68.65 13.05 -37.27
N LYS A 2 -67.83 12.23 -36.60
CA LYS A 2 -66.76 11.42 -37.21
C LYS A 2 -65.86 12.23 -38.15
N ASN A 3 -64.57 12.39 -37.80
CA ASN A 3 -63.47 11.88 -38.64
C ASN A 3 -62.07 12.05 -38.00
N ILE A 4 -61.57 10.92 -37.49
CA ILE A 4 -60.22 10.35 -37.69
C ILE A 4 -59.02 11.21 -37.23
N LEU A 5 -58.61 10.94 -35.98
CA LEU A 5 -57.29 11.22 -35.43
C LEU A 5 -56.24 10.40 -36.18
N LYS A 6 -55.36 11.05 -36.96
CA LYS A 6 -54.16 10.41 -37.56
C LYS A 6 -53.13 10.20 -36.45
N ILE A 7 -53.01 8.96 -35.98
CA ILE A 7 -51.91 8.51 -35.13
C ILE A 7 -50.63 8.53 -35.98
N MET A 8 -49.77 9.50 -35.73
CA MET A 8 -48.42 9.53 -36.29
C MET A 8 -47.56 8.59 -35.45
N LEU A 9 -47.30 7.40 -35.97
CA LEU A 9 -46.47 6.38 -35.34
C LEU A 9 -45.01 6.85 -35.40
N MET A 10 -44.55 7.55 -34.37
CA MET A 10 -43.15 7.90 -34.19
C MET A 10 -42.43 6.67 -33.59
N MET A 11 -41.72 5.92 -34.44
CA MET A 11 -40.84 4.84 -34.04
C MET A 11 -39.68 5.40 -33.20
N ILE A 12 -39.84 5.37 -31.87
CA ILE A 12 -38.73 5.61 -30.94
C ILE A 12 -37.84 4.37 -31.01
N THR A 13 -36.78 4.48 -31.81
CA THR A 13 -35.72 3.47 -31.82
C THR A 13 -34.90 3.69 -30.55
N ILE A 14 -35.14 2.87 -29.54
CA ILE A 14 -34.31 2.84 -28.34
C ILE A 14 -32.99 2.22 -28.76
N TYR A 15 -31.99 3.05 -29.04
CA TYR A 15 -30.61 2.59 -29.06
C TYR A 15 -30.28 2.19 -27.62
N THR A 16 -30.35 0.90 -27.31
CA THR A 16 -29.58 0.34 -26.21
C THR A 16 -28.12 0.56 -26.56
N ILE A 17 -27.56 1.67 -26.07
CA ILE A 17 -26.12 1.79 -25.90
C ILE A 17 -25.80 0.63 -24.97
N ALA A 18 -25.21 -0.43 -25.52
CA ALA A 18 -24.47 -1.37 -24.72
C ALA A 18 -23.38 -0.51 -24.09
N GLY A 19 -23.66 0.02 -22.89
CA GLY A 19 -22.62 0.58 -22.06
C GLY A 19 -21.64 -0.56 -21.90
N SER A 20 -20.50 -0.46 -22.57
CA SER A 20 -19.31 -1.19 -22.16
C SER A 20 -19.25 -0.93 -20.65
N ALA A 21 -19.48 -1.96 -19.84
CA ALA A 21 -19.06 -1.87 -18.46
C ALA A 21 -17.57 -1.60 -18.56
N VAL A 22 -17.18 -0.34 -18.39
CA VAL A 22 -15.81 0.00 -18.03
C VAL A 22 -15.71 -0.63 -16.66
N TYR A 23 -15.24 -1.87 -16.61
CA TYR A 23 -14.69 -2.41 -15.39
C TYR A 23 -13.67 -1.36 -14.98
N ALA A 24 -13.92 -0.68 -13.86
CA ALA A 24 -12.93 0.19 -13.28
C ALA A 24 -11.66 -0.67 -13.20
N ALA A 25 -10.59 -0.25 -13.89
CA ALA A 25 -9.35 -1.01 -13.88
C ALA A 25 -8.94 -1.19 -12.41
N GLU A 26 -9.01 -2.44 -11.93
CA GLU A 26 -8.57 -2.80 -10.60
C GLU A 26 -7.07 -2.53 -10.54
N ILE A 27 -6.61 -1.94 -9.44
CA ILE A 27 -5.17 -1.76 -9.21
C ILE A 27 -4.53 -3.15 -9.03
N PRO A 28 -3.31 -3.40 -9.53
CA PRO A 28 -2.67 -4.72 -9.51
C PRO A 28 -2.12 -5.09 -8.11
N VAL A 29 -2.87 -4.84 -7.04
CA VAL A 29 -2.54 -5.27 -5.69
C VAL A 29 -3.09 -6.68 -5.47
N SER A 30 -2.21 -7.63 -5.19
CA SER A 30 -2.63 -9.04 -5.03
C SER A 30 -3.49 -9.26 -3.78
N ASP A 31 -4.36 -10.27 -3.79
CA ASP A 31 -5.23 -10.62 -2.66
C ASP A 31 -4.47 -10.80 -1.34
N GLN A 32 -3.29 -11.41 -1.38
CA GLN A 32 -2.48 -11.59 -0.17
C GLN A 32 -1.99 -10.27 0.45
N ASP A 33 -1.97 -9.18 -0.32
CA ASP A 33 -1.49 -7.86 0.10
C ASP A 33 -2.64 -6.90 0.45
N GLN A 34 -3.89 -7.37 0.37
CA GLN A 34 -5.11 -6.69 0.84
C GLN A 34 -5.64 -7.40 2.10
N LEU A 35 -5.96 -6.65 3.15
CA LEU A 35 -6.22 -7.25 4.46
C LEU A 35 -7.44 -8.18 4.44
N ILE A 36 -8.53 -7.74 3.80
CA ILE A 36 -9.83 -8.43 3.78
C ILE A 36 -9.82 -9.79 3.09
N THR A 37 -8.88 -10.01 2.16
CA THR A 37 -8.69 -11.27 1.45
C THR A 37 -7.48 -12.06 1.95
N SER A 38 -6.70 -11.48 2.87
CA SER A 38 -5.56 -12.13 3.50
C SER A 38 -5.98 -13.17 4.56
N ARG A 39 -5.06 -14.09 4.84
CA ARG A 39 -5.20 -15.03 5.96
C ARG A 39 -5.18 -14.36 7.34
N ASP A 40 -4.66 -13.13 7.43
CA ASP A 40 -4.48 -12.42 8.69
C ASP A 40 -5.76 -11.68 9.12
N TRP A 41 -6.74 -11.55 8.22
CA TRP A 41 -8.01 -10.86 8.44
C TRP A 41 -8.66 -11.21 9.77
N THR A 42 -8.86 -12.51 10.03
CA THR A 42 -9.60 -12.97 11.21
C THR A 42 -8.95 -12.56 12.52
N GLU A 43 -7.61 -12.61 12.61
CA GLU A 43 -6.91 -12.20 13.82
C GLU A 43 -6.89 -10.68 13.98
N ILE A 44 -6.65 -9.95 12.89
CA ILE A 44 -6.53 -8.49 12.92
C ILE A 44 -7.89 -7.81 13.13
N SER A 45 -8.97 -8.32 12.53
CA SER A 45 -10.31 -7.76 12.75
C SER A 45 -10.77 -7.86 14.21
N ASN A 46 -10.20 -8.78 15.00
CA ASN A 46 -10.49 -8.87 16.44
C ASN A 46 -9.88 -7.72 17.24
N LEU A 47 -8.94 -6.95 16.68
CA LEU A 47 -8.38 -5.74 17.29
C LEU A 47 -9.32 -4.54 17.17
N GLN A 48 -10.48 -4.67 16.53
CA GLN A 48 -11.41 -3.56 16.30
C GLN A 48 -11.80 -2.84 17.60
N ASP A 49 -12.05 -3.57 18.69
CA ASP A 49 -12.41 -2.96 19.97
C ASP A 49 -11.25 -2.14 20.56
N GLU A 50 -10.00 -2.57 20.33
CA GLU A 50 -8.79 -1.84 20.73
C GLU A 50 -8.62 -0.58 19.86
N MET A 51 -8.77 -0.70 18.54
CA MET A 51 -8.74 0.44 17.61
C MET A 51 -9.82 1.47 17.97
N LYS A 52 -11.03 1.02 18.31
CA LYS A 52 -12.13 1.88 18.76
C LYS A 52 -11.93 2.48 20.14
N LYS A 53 -11.08 1.90 20.98
CA LYS A 53 -10.70 2.50 22.25
C LYS A 53 -9.69 3.63 22.05
N GLU A 54 -8.76 3.47 21.10
CA GLU A 54 -7.81 4.52 20.73
C GLU A 54 -8.50 5.66 19.97
N GLU A 55 -9.34 5.32 18.99
CA GLU A 55 -10.09 6.27 18.16
C GLU A 55 -11.60 5.96 18.14
N PRO A 56 -12.37 6.42 19.15
CA PRO A 56 -13.78 6.08 19.31
C PRO A 56 -14.67 6.46 18.12
N ASP A 57 -14.41 7.62 17.54
CA ASP A 57 -15.21 8.20 16.46
C ASP A 57 -14.74 7.77 15.07
N ALA A 58 -13.64 7.02 14.97
CA ALA A 58 -13.05 6.64 13.69
C ALA A 58 -13.87 5.57 12.96
N THR A 59 -14.17 5.78 11.68
CA THR A 59 -14.66 4.71 10.80
C THR A 59 -13.45 3.98 10.21
N ILE A 60 -13.22 2.74 10.65
CA ILE A 60 -12.10 1.91 10.19
C ILE A 60 -12.42 1.39 8.79
N ASP A 61 -11.49 1.57 7.85
CA ASP A 61 -11.64 1.23 6.43
C ASP A 61 -10.74 0.04 6.08
N TYR A 62 -11.21 -1.15 6.42
CA TYR A 62 -10.48 -2.40 6.17
C TYR A 62 -10.33 -2.74 4.68
N ASP A 63 -11.26 -2.29 3.84
CA ASP A 63 -11.22 -2.56 2.39
C ASP A 63 -10.00 -1.89 1.73
N LYS A 64 -9.50 -0.81 2.35
CA LYS A 64 -8.30 -0.09 1.90
C LYS A 64 -7.04 -0.44 2.69
N ALA A 65 -7.10 -1.44 3.56
CA ALA A 65 -5.95 -1.83 4.36
C ALA A 65 -4.95 -2.66 3.52
N LEU A 66 -3.70 -2.21 3.52
CA LEU A 66 -2.64 -2.75 2.67
C LEU A 66 -1.47 -3.28 3.49
N LYS A 67 -0.87 -4.36 3.00
CA LYS A 67 0.36 -4.93 3.56
C LYS A 67 1.55 -4.06 3.17
N VAL A 68 2.39 -3.73 4.14
CA VAL A 68 3.68 -3.07 3.92
C VAL A 68 4.79 -4.01 4.36
N TYR A 69 5.62 -4.43 3.42
CA TYR A 69 6.80 -5.24 3.71
C TYR A 69 7.89 -4.37 4.35
N VAL A 70 8.47 -4.86 5.44
CA VAL A 70 9.49 -4.17 6.24
C VAL A 70 10.68 -5.10 6.46
N ASP A 71 11.80 -4.56 6.92
CA ASP A 71 13.05 -5.31 7.10
C ASP A 71 13.58 -5.98 5.82
N CYS A 72 13.16 -5.47 4.65
CA CYS A 72 13.70 -5.85 3.35
C CYS A 72 14.17 -4.60 2.62
N ASN A 73 15.41 -4.60 2.14
CA ASN A 73 15.97 -3.48 1.40
C ASN A 73 16.10 -3.88 -0.06
N LEU A 74 15.04 -3.66 -0.83
CA LEU A 74 14.97 -4.08 -2.22
C LEU A 74 15.96 -3.31 -3.09
N ILE A 75 16.22 -2.05 -2.76
CA ILE A 75 17.20 -1.22 -3.47
C ILE A 75 18.61 -1.77 -3.31
N LYS A 76 19.01 -2.21 -2.10
CA LYS A 76 20.32 -2.83 -1.86
C LYS A 76 20.54 -4.14 -2.63
N LEU A 77 19.49 -4.77 -3.15
CA LEU A 77 19.63 -5.95 -4.00
C LEU A 77 20.16 -5.63 -5.41
N GLN A 78 20.11 -4.35 -5.82
CA GLN A 78 20.59 -3.85 -7.11
C GLN A 78 20.11 -4.72 -8.29
N THR A 79 18.83 -5.08 -8.28
CA THR A 79 18.25 -5.96 -9.28
C THR A 79 16.80 -5.58 -9.55
N ALA A 80 16.44 -5.50 -10.83
CA ALA A 80 15.05 -5.38 -11.25
C ALA A 80 14.36 -6.75 -11.37
N ASP A 81 15.06 -7.88 -11.24
CA ASP A 81 14.49 -9.21 -11.48
C ASP A 81 13.33 -9.52 -10.50
N THR A 82 12.12 -9.67 -11.02
CA THR A 82 10.90 -9.86 -10.23
C THR A 82 10.98 -11.09 -9.33
N LYS A 83 11.67 -12.16 -9.74
CA LYS A 83 11.80 -13.39 -8.94
C LYS A 83 12.67 -13.17 -7.72
N LYS A 84 13.80 -12.47 -7.87
CA LYS A 84 14.68 -12.10 -6.76
C LYS A 84 13.99 -11.15 -5.77
N LEU A 85 13.28 -10.15 -6.30
CA LEU A 85 12.52 -9.20 -5.47
C LEU A 85 11.40 -9.91 -4.71
N THR A 86 10.64 -10.79 -5.38
CA THR A 86 9.60 -11.58 -4.73
C THR A 86 10.16 -12.51 -3.65
N SER A 87 11.31 -13.15 -3.90
CA SER A 87 11.97 -14.00 -2.91
C SER A 87 12.38 -13.20 -1.65
N ALA A 88 12.84 -11.96 -1.82
CA ALA A 88 13.16 -11.09 -0.69
C ALA A 88 11.90 -10.72 0.11
N LEU A 89 10.80 -10.38 -0.58
CA LEU A 89 9.51 -10.07 0.04
C LEU A 89 8.92 -11.26 0.81
N GLU A 90 9.03 -12.47 0.29
CA GLU A 90 8.57 -13.70 0.97
C GLU A 90 9.31 -13.99 2.28
N SER A 91 10.56 -13.53 2.39
CA SER A 91 11.37 -13.64 3.61
C SER A 91 11.24 -12.44 4.56
N ALA A 92 10.58 -11.38 4.11
CA ALA A 92 10.50 -10.13 4.85
C ALA A 92 9.47 -10.20 5.98
N ASN A 93 9.69 -9.37 7.00
CA ASN A 93 8.63 -9.03 7.93
C ASN A 93 7.62 -8.12 7.22
N TYR A 94 6.42 -8.00 7.79
CA TYR A 94 5.42 -7.08 7.27
C TYR A 94 4.52 -6.56 8.38
N VAL A 95 3.95 -5.39 8.10
CA VAL A 95 2.89 -4.76 8.90
C VAL A 95 1.67 -4.57 8.02
N TRP A 96 0.53 -4.40 8.66
CA TRP A 96 -0.70 -3.96 8.02
C TRP A 96 -0.94 -2.49 8.34
N VAL A 97 -1.16 -1.69 7.31
CA VAL A 97 -1.58 -0.29 7.46
C VAL A 97 -3.07 -0.23 7.19
N ILE A 98 -3.84 0.12 8.20
CA ILE A 98 -5.31 0.10 8.19
C ILE A 98 -5.80 1.54 8.30
N PRO A 99 -6.30 2.13 7.20
CA PRO A 99 -6.79 3.50 7.24
C PRO A 99 -8.07 3.59 8.05
N PHE A 100 -8.28 4.76 8.64
CA PHE A 100 -9.53 5.13 9.26
C PHE A 100 -9.87 6.59 8.94
N LYS A 101 -11.17 6.90 9.02
CA LYS A 101 -11.69 8.23 8.75
C LYS A 101 -12.32 8.82 10.01
N MET A 102 -11.97 10.07 10.27
CA MET A 102 -12.65 10.94 11.23
C MET A 102 -13.41 12.04 10.49
N GLU A 103 -14.19 12.88 11.18
CA GLU A 103 -15.07 13.88 10.52
C GLU A 103 -14.37 14.76 9.48
N LYS A 104 -13.09 15.12 9.69
CA LYS A 104 -12.33 16.03 8.82
C LYS A 104 -10.93 15.56 8.44
N THR A 105 -10.49 14.42 8.94
CA THR A 105 -9.12 13.92 8.80
C THR A 105 -9.13 12.42 8.54
N TYR A 106 -8.00 11.94 8.02
CA TYR A 106 -7.71 10.52 7.92
C TYR A 106 -6.64 10.16 8.95
N GLY A 107 -6.60 8.89 9.32
CA GLY A 107 -5.52 8.33 10.11
C GLY A 107 -5.25 6.90 9.69
N MET A 108 -4.22 6.32 10.27
CA MET A 108 -3.82 4.94 10.01
C MET A 108 -3.47 4.25 11.32
N PHE A 109 -3.93 3.02 11.47
CA PHE A 109 -3.38 2.06 12.42
C PHE A 109 -2.29 1.26 11.72
N THR A 110 -1.12 1.17 12.35
CA THR A 110 -0.10 0.18 11.97
C THR A 110 -0.24 -1.01 12.90
N VAL A 111 -0.47 -2.19 12.31
CA VAL A 111 -0.62 -3.45 13.03
C VAL A 111 0.53 -4.37 12.66
N ALA A 112 1.28 -4.82 13.66
CA ALA A 112 2.43 -5.69 13.48
C ALA A 112 2.27 -6.99 14.28
N LYS A 113 2.94 -8.05 13.82
CA LYS A 113 2.99 -9.32 14.54
C LYS A 113 4.18 -9.32 15.49
N GLY A 114 3.93 -9.52 16.77
CA GLY A 114 4.98 -9.55 17.79
C GLY A 114 6.06 -10.59 17.46
N LEU A 115 7.32 -10.16 17.45
CA LEU A 115 8.45 -11.05 17.17
C LEU A 115 8.90 -11.79 18.44
N PRO A 116 9.47 -13.00 18.32
CA PRO A 116 10.11 -13.67 19.44
C PRO A 116 11.21 -12.80 20.05
N LEU A 117 11.38 -12.89 21.38
CA LEU A 117 12.46 -12.20 22.09
C LEU A 117 13.83 -12.66 21.54
N SER A 118 14.58 -11.73 20.94
CA SER A 118 15.92 -12.02 20.43
C SER A 118 16.97 -12.07 21.54
N GLU A 119 18.13 -12.70 21.28
CA GLU A 119 19.23 -12.74 22.25
C GLU A 119 19.82 -11.34 22.50
N GLU A 120 19.86 -10.50 21.47
CA GLU A 120 20.34 -9.12 21.56
C GLU A 120 19.41 -8.31 22.48
N ALA A 121 18.09 -8.46 22.31
CA ALA A 121 17.08 -7.77 23.11
C ALA A 121 17.17 -8.12 24.61
N LYS A 122 17.59 -9.35 24.97
CA LYS A 122 17.77 -9.75 26.37
C LYS A 122 18.82 -8.93 27.11
N SER A 123 19.80 -8.37 26.40
CA SER A 123 20.87 -7.59 26.99
C SER A 123 20.46 -6.15 27.33
N VAL A 124 19.41 -5.65 26.67
CA VAL A 124 18.95 -4.25 26.77
C VAL A 124 17.60 -4.10 27.47
N LEU A 125 16.76 -5.14 27.45
CA LEU A 125 15.45 -5.14 28.08
C LEU A 125 15.50 -5.64 29.53
N THR A 126 14.69 -5.02 30.39
CA THR A 126 14.42 -5.52 31.75
C THR A 126 13.66 -6.85 31.72
N LYS A 127 13.67 -7.60 32.82
CA LYS A 127 12.93 -8.87 32.91
C LYS A 127 11.42 -8.71 32.67
N ALA A 128 10.84 -7.57 33.05
CA ALA A 128 9.43 -7.30 32.84
C ALA A 128 9.13 -7.09 31.35
N GLU A 129 9.91 -6.25 30.67
CA GLU A 129 9.81 -6.02 29.23
C GLU A 129 10.06 -7.30 28.42
N GLN A 130 11.03 -8.13 28.84
CA GLN A 130 11.26 -9.44 28.22
C GLN A 130 10.04 -10.36 28.31
N GLU A 131 9.32 -10.33 29.43
CA GLU A 131 8.11 -11.15 29.59
C GLU A 131 6.94 -10.61 28.77
N GLU A 132 6.84 -9.28 28.66
CA GLU A 132 5.88 -8.62 27.76
C GLU A 132 6.12 -9.02 26.30
N VAL A 133 7.37 -8.98 25.81
CA VAL A 133 7.72 -9.42 24.45
C VAL A 133 7.30 -10.87 24.22
N LYS A 134 7.60 -11.78 25.17
CA LYS A 134 7.18 -13.18 25.05
C LYS A 134 5.67 -13.34 25.03
N ASN A 135 4.94 -12.55 25.81
CA ASN A 135 3.49 -12.61 25.87
C ASN A 135 2.81 -12.12 24.58
N HIS A 136 3.47 -11.24 23.83
CA HIS A 136 3.01 -10.72 22.54
C HIS A 136 3.58 -11.46 21.32
N ALA A 137 4.58 -12.32 21.49
CA ALA A 137 5.16 -13.09 20.41
C ALA A 137 4.10 -13.90 19.65
N GLY A 138 4.09 -13.73 18.33
CA GLY A 138 3.14 -14.38 17.41
C GLY A 138 1.73 -13.80 17.41
N LYS A 139 1.45 -12.71 18.16
CA LYS A 139 0.15 -12.04 18.18
C LYS A 139 0.20 -10.75 17.37
N TRP A 140 -0.89 -10.46 16.68
CA TRP A 140 -1.10 -9.16 16.05
C TRP A 140 -1.43 -8.12 17.11
N MET A 141 -0.85 -6.93 16.99
CA MET A 141 -1.07 -5.81 17.90
C MET A 141 -0.95 -4.47 17.18
N ILE A 142 -1.68 -3.47 17.65
CA ILE A 142 -1.54 -2.09 17.21
C ILE A 142 -0.19 -1.57 17.73
N THR A 143 0.69 -1.14 16.82
CA THR A 143 2.01 -0.60 17.17
C THR A 143 2.10 0.90 16.98
N GLU A 144 1.21 1.48 16.17
CA GLU A 144 1.15 2.91 15.93
C GLU A 144 -0.27 3.31 15.53
N THR A 145 -0.67 4.49 16.00
CA THR A 145 -1.87 5.20 15.56
C THR A 145 -1.45 6.61 15.20
N ALA A 146 -1.66 6.99 13.95
CA ALA A 146 -1.20 8.26 13.42
C ALA A 146 -2.30 8.97 12.64
N GLU A 147 -2.54 10.24 12.96
CA GLU A 147 -3.32 11.13 12.11
C GLU A 147 -2.49 11.54 10.90
N HIS A 148 -3.06 11.42 9.71
CA HIS A 148 -2.41 11.75 8.45
C HIS A 148 -3.21 12.81 7.69
N THR A 149 -2.47 13.76 7.12
CA THR A 149 -3.01 14.72 6.15
C THR A 149 -3.01 14.17 4.73
N VAL A 150 -2.41 12.99 4.53
CA VAL A 150 -2.34 12.30 3.24
C VAL A 150 -3.49 11.31 3.13
N GLU A 151 -4.00 11.13 1.92
CA GLU A 151 -5.02 10.12 1.64
C GLU A 151 -4.48 8.70 1.89
N PRO A 152 -5.36 7.72 2.16
CA PRO A 152 -4.97 6.32 2.26
C PRO A 152 -4.13 5.86 1.05
N TYR A 153 -3.13 5.02 1.29
CA TYR A 153 -2.24 4.53 0.23
C TYR A 153 -2.98 3.87 -0.93
N TYR A 154 -4.08 3.16 -0.63
CA TYR A 154 -4.96 2.57 -1.64
C TYR A 154 -5.52 3.62 -2.60
N ASP A 155 -5.96 4.77 -2.09
CA ASP A 155 -6.54 5.84 -2.90
C ASP A 155 -5.47 6.45 -3.83
N THR A 156 -4.24 6.64 -3.32
CA THR A 156 -3.11 7.08 -4.17
C THR A 156 -2.81 6.09 -5.29
N LEU A 157 -2.83 4.78 -5.02
CA LEU A 157 -2.65 3.78 -6.08
C LEU A 157 -3.80 3.81 -7.10
N LEU A 158 -5.04 4.02 -6.64
CA LEU A 158 -6.21 4.08 -7.50
C LEU A 158 -6.17 5.29 -8.45
N GLU A 159 -5.63 6.42 -8.00
CA GLU A 159 -5.36 7.58 -8.85
C GLU A 159 -4.32 7.28 -9.94
N LYS A 160 -3.37 6.39 -9.65
CA LYS A 160 -2.25 5.99 -10.52
C LYS A 160 -2.53 4.73 -11.36
N ARG A 161 -3.77 4.24 -11.38
CA ARG A 161 -4.15 2.97 -12.02
C ARG A 161 -3.80 2.86 -13.51
N GLU A 162 -3.84 3.97 -14.24
CA GLU A 162 -3.50 3.98 -15.68
C GLU A 162 -2.01 3.69 -15.88
N THR A 163 -1.14 4.30 -15.06
CA THR A 163 0.31 4.05 -15.07
C THR A 163 0.65 2.65 -14.55
N LEU A 164 -0.18 2.11 -13.66
CA LEU A 164 -0.06 0.75 -13.16
C LEU A 164 -0.56 -0.32 -14.13
N SER A 165 -1.20 0.05 -15.25
CA SER A 165 -1.81 -0.93 -16.17
C SER A 165 -0.82 -1.88 -16.84
N ASP A 166 0.45 -1.48 -16.92
CA ASP A 166 1.56 -2.31 -17.42
C ASP A 166 2.20 -3.19 -16.31
N CYS A 167 1.77 -3.05 -15.05
CA CYS A 167 2.25 -3.85 -13.93
C CYS A 167 1.32 -5.04 -13.69
N THR A 168 1.89 -6.20 -13.36
CA THR A 168 1.14 -7.39 -12.93
C THR A 168 1.02 -7.49 -11.41
N ARG A 169 1.88 -6.79 -10.67
CA ARG A 169 1.81 -6.71 -9.20
C ARG A 169 2.33 -5.37 -8.67
N VAL A 170 1.66 -4.85 -7.65
CA VAL A 170 2.11 -3.74 -6.81
C VAL A 170 2.23 -4.21 -5.36
N VAL A 171 3.33 -3.84 -4.73
CA VAL A 171 3.59 -4.07 -3.29
C VAL A 171 4.02 -2.78 -2.62
N LEU A 172 3.73 -2.63 -1.33
CA LEU A 172 4.25 -1.53 -0.52
C LEU A 172 5.47 -2.00 0.27
N VAL A 173 6.53 -1.20 0.28
CA VAL A 173 7.74 -1.46 1.06
C VAL A 173 8.10 -0.27 1.92
N GLY A 174 8.45 -0.54 3.17
CA GLY A 174 8.91 0.46 4.14
C GLY A 174 10.44 0.55 4.20
N SER A 175 10.93 1.66 4.74
CA SER A 175 12.32 1.84 5.17
C SER A 175 13.39 1.55 4.10
N GLN A 176 13.12 1.93 2.85
CA GLN A 176 14.13 1.90 1.80
C GLN A 176 15.16 3.03 2.02
N PRO A 177 16.41 2.91 1.52
CA PRO A 177 17.41 3.97 1.62
C PRO A 177 16.88 5.31 1.11
N GLY A 178 16.96 6.35 1.94
CA GLY A 178 16.43 7.69 1.62
C GLY A 178 14.90 7.82 1.67
N MET A 179 14.16 6.74 1.96
CA MET A 179 12.69 6.70 2.00
C MET A 179 12.20 6.10 3.32
N ARG A 180 11.90 6.99 4.29
CA ARG A 180 11.46 6.57 5.63
C ARG A 180 10.03 6.04 5.64
N GLN A 181 9.13 6.72 4.94
CA GLN A 181 7.74 6.34 4.80
C GLN A 181 7.58 5.28 3.70
N PRO A 182 6.46 4.53 3.67
CA PRO A 182 6.21 3.52 2.64
C PRO A 182 6.20 4.09 1.22
N VAL A 183 6.72 3.30 0.29
CA VAL A 183 6.64 3.52 -1.16
C VAL A 183 6.08 2.28 -1.83
N ALA A 184 5.40 2.45 -2.96
CA ALA A 184 4.93 1.34 -3.75
C ALA A 184 5.91 0.99 -4.87
N LEU A 185 6.10 -0.31 -5.10
CA LEU A 185 6.88 -0.88 -6.19
C LEU A 185 5.94 -1.59 -7.15
N GLY A 186 5.88 -1.11 -8.40
CA GLY A 186 5.19 -1.76 -9.50
C GLY A 186 6.13 -2.69 -10.26
N MET A 187 5.70 -3.94 -10.47
CA MET A 187 6.45 -4.98 -11.18
C MET A 187 5.57 -5.58 -12.29
N ASP A 188 6.22 -5.97 -13.39
CA ASP A 188 5.68 -6.96 -14.32
C ASP A 188 6.26 -8.35 -14.00
N ASP A 189 5.94 -9.35 -14.82
CA ASP A 189 6.34 -10.74 -14.59
C ASP A 189 7.86 -10.98 -14.65
N GLU A 190 8.62 -10.05 -15.26
CA GLU A 190 10.06 -10.17 -15.47
C GLU A 190 10.85 -9.16 -14.62
N THR A 191 10.37 -7.92 -14.55
CA THR A 191 11.11 -6.77 -14.03
C THR A 191 10.28 -5.84 -13.15
N ALA A 192 10.94 -5.24 -12.16
CA ALA A 192 10.46 -4.04 -11.49
C ALA A 192 10.52 -2.83 -12.43
N ARG A 193 9.43 -2.05 -12.43
CA ARG A 193 9.17 -1.01 -13.43
C ARG A 193 9.24 0.38 -12.84
N ILE A 194 8.51 0.59 -11.76
CA ILE A 194 8.27 1.93 -11.23
C ILE A 194 8.21 1.94 -9.71
N TRP A 195 8.58 3.09 -9.15
CA TRP A 195 8.37 3.47 -7.76
C TRP A 195 7.31 4.56 -7.68
N ILE A 196 6.39 4.44 -6.72
CA ILE A 196 5.32 5.42 -6.51
C ILE A 196 5.41 5.98 -5.09
N SER A 197 5.47 7.30 -4.98
CA SER A 197 5.33 8.00 -3.71
C SER A 197 3.87 7.99 -3.24
N LEU A 198 3.63 7.63 -1.99
CA LEU A 198 2.29 7.48 -1.42
C LEU A 198 1.87 8.72 -0.62
N GLY A 199 1.95 9.89 -1.24
CA GLY A 199 1.63 11.19 -0.64
C GLY A 199 2.78 11.84 0.15
N TYR A 200 3.94 11.19 0.26
CA TYR A 200 5.12 11.75 0.90
C TYR A 200 6.17 12.19 -0.13
N GLN A 201 6.90 13.25 0.23
CA GLN A 201 8.06 13.72 -0.52
C GLN A 201 9.33 13.13 0.07
N TYR A 202 10.21 12.63 -0.80
CA TYR A 202 11.47 12.02 -0.41
C TYR A 202 12.64 12.82 -1.00
N PRO A 203 13.54 13.37 -0.18
CA PRO A 203 14.69 14.12 -0.67
C PRO A 203 15.56 13.34 -1.67
N VAL A 204 15.62 12.01 -1.56
CA VAL A 204 16.34 11.16 -2.51
C VAL A 204 15.68 11.15 -3.90
N MET A 205 14.34 11.14 -3.96
CA MET A 205 13.58 11.15 -5.21
C MET A 205 13.51 12.55 -5.83
N GLU A 206 13.56 13.61 -5.03
CA GLU A 206 13.62 15.00 -5.52
C GLU A 206 14.90 15.31 -6.31
N LYS A 207 15.96 14.52 -6.13
CA LYS A 207 17.19 14.63 -6.93
C LYS A 207 17.00 14.09 -8.36
N ILE A 208 15.95 13.30 -8.61
CA ILE A 208 15.63 12.79 -9.94
C ILE A 208 15.00 13.94 -10.75
N PRO A 209 15.57 14.32 -11.90
CA PRO A 209 15.01 15.37 -12.74
C PRO A 209 13.57 15.04 -13.16
N GLU A 210 12.65 16.01 -13.11
CA GLU A 210 11.24 15.78 -13.49
C GLU A 210 11.07 15.19 -14.89
N THR A 211 11.99 15.48 -15.82
CA THR A 211 12.00 14.90 -17.17
C THR A 211 12.23 13.39 -17.21
N GLN A 212 12.69 12.81 -16.10
CA GLN A 212 12.88 11.37 -15.91
C GLN A 212 11.74 10.72 -15.12
N ASN A 213 10.77 11.53 -14.63
CA ASN A 213 9.58 10.99 -14.01
C ASN A 213 8.65 10.41 -15.08
N VAL A 214 7.99 9.30 -14.75
CA VAL A 214 6.93 8.73 -15.58
C VAL A 214 5.71 9.64 -15.51
N GLU A 215 5.37 10.07 -14.29
CA GLU A 215 4.40 11.11 -13.97
C GLU A 215 4.70 11.68 -12.57
N SER A 216 3.95 12.69 -12.12
CA SER A 216 4.14 13.24 -10.77
C SER A 216 4.01 12.15 -9.70
N GLY A 217 5.05 12.00 -8.87
CA GLY A 217 5.12 10.97 -7.82
C GLY A 217 5.37 9.55 -8.33
N VAL A 218 5.68 9.37 -9.62
CA VAL A 218 6.01 8.06 -10.20
C VAL A 218 7.35 8.13 -10.93
N TYR A 219 8.26 7.26 -10.50
CA TYR A 219 9.65 7.25 -10.94
C TYR A 219 9.95 5.91 -11.60
N SER A 220 10.82 5.90 -12.60
CA SER A 220 11.32 4.63 -13.14
C SER A 220 12.13 3.88 -12.07
N PHE A 221 12.14 2.54 -12.14
CA PHE A 221 12.95 1.72 -11.25
C PHE A 221 14.44 2.09 -11.34
N GLU A 222 14.95 2.28 -12.55
CA GLU A 222 16.35 2.60 -12.85
C GLU A 222 16.76 3.94 -12.23
N SER A 223 15.96 4.99 -12.41
CA SER A 223 16.25 6.32 -11.85
C SER A 223 16.38 6.32 -10.33
N VAL A 224 15.55 5.53 -9.63
CA VAL A 224 15.62 5.40 -8.16
C VAL A 224 16.83 4.55 -7.74
N ALA A 225 17.15 3.49 -8.48
CA ALA A 225 18.32 2.65 -8.19
C ALA A 225 19.62 3.46 -8.31
N GLU A 226 19.80 4.21 -9.40
CA GLU A 226 20.99 5.04 -9.65
C GLU A 226 21.24 6.07 -8.54
N ILE A 227 20.19 6.79 -8.10
CA ILE A 227 20.35 7.82 -7.07
C ILE A 227 20.51 7.22 -5.67
N SER A 228 19.95 6.04 -5.43
CA SER A 228 20.02 5.41 -4.11
C SER A 228 21.40 4.79 -3.85
N ASP A 229 22.12 4.36 -4.88
CA ASP A 229 23.53 3.93 -4.74
C ASP A 229 24.37 5.06 -4.14
N THR A 230 24.17 6.31 -4.60
CA THR A 230 24.86 7.48 -4.02
C THR A 230 24.45 7.79 -2.59
N TYR A 231 23.21 7.46 -2.21
CA TYR A 231 22.69 7.72 -0.86
C TYR A 231 23.13 6.68 0.16
N ILE A 232 23.32 5.43 -0.28
CA ILE A 232 23.82 4.34 0.57
C ILE A 232 25.26 4.63 0.99
N GLU A 233 26.11 5.09 0.06
CA GLU A 233 27.52 5.44 0.32
C GLU A 233 27.69 6.61 1.32
N ASP A 234 26.77 7.57 1.33
CA ASP A 234 26.82 8.73 2.25
C ASP A 234 26.28 8.43 3.66
N SER A 235 25.68 7.24 3.88
CA SER A 235 24.98 6.86 5.11
C SER A 235 25.71 5.81 5.98
N GLU A 236 26.86 5.32 5.51
CA GLU A 236 27.81 4.46 6.25
C GLU A 236 28.97 5.27 6.84
#